data_AF-A0A243S4X7-F1
#
_entry.id   AF-A0A243S4X7-F1
#
_cell.length_a   1.000
_cell.length_b   1.000
_cell.length_c   1.000
_cell.angle_alpha   90.00
_cell.angle_beta   90.00
_cell.angle_gamma   90.00
#
_symmetry.space_group_name_H-M   'P 1'
#
loop_
_entity.id
_entity.type
_entity.pdbx_description
1 polymer ?
#
loop_
_entity_poly.entity_id
_entity_poly.type
_entity_poly.pdbx_seq_one_letter_code
_entity_poly.pdbx_strand_id
1 'polypeptide(L)' 'MEKSATSGPDGALETTAEEILYSAEVRHLQGKCTLTINDHLQGKVEVYVVPKKAVQKLPFYLSMLRSKLD' A
#
# COMPACT_ATOMS: atom_id res chain seq x y z
N MET A 1 21.44 -27.11 -31.97
CA MET A 1 21.13 -25.92 -31.14
C MET A 1 20.03 -25.18 -31.88
N GLU A 2 18.77 -25.52 -31.63
CA GLU A 2 17.86 -24.87 -30.65
C GLU A 2 17.29 -23.56 -31.24
N LYS A 3 16.00 -23.48 -31.62
CA LYS A 3 14.83 -23.07 -30.78
C LYS A 3 15.08 -21.70 -30.12
N SER A 4 14.29 -20.63 -30.24
CA SER A 4 12.84 -20.48 -30.43
C SER A 4 12.48 -19.03 -30.80
N ALA A 5 11.27 -18.86 -31.32
CA ALA A 5 10.54 -17.61 -31.52
C ALA A 5 10.34 -16.80 -30.23
N THR A 6 10.18 -15.48 -30.37
CA THR A 6 8.96 -14.73 -30.00
C THR A 6 9.27 -13.24 -30.04
N SER A 7 8.88 -12.59 -31.13
CA SER A 7 8.50 -11.18 -31.12
C SER A 7 7.09 -11.10 -30.51
N GLY A 8 7.03 -10.69 -29.25
CA GLY A 8 5.80 -10.35 -28.52
C GLY A 8 5.96 -8.94 -27.96
N PRO A 9 4.85 -8.19 -27.85
CA PRO A 9 4.87 -6.75 -27.93
C PRO A 9 5.49 -6.15 -26.69
N ASP A 10 6.46 -5.26 -26.88
CA ASP A 10 6.87 -4.28 -25.88
C ASP A 10 5.74 -3.25 -25.78
N GLY A 11 4.63 -3.71 -25.19
CA GLY A 11 3.54 -2.87 -24.74
C GLY A 11 4.03 -2.15 -23.50
N ALA A 12 4.90 -1.15 -23.71
CA ALA A 12 5.15 -0.10 -22.75
C ALA A 12 3.81 0.60 -22.50
N LEU A 13 3.03 0.03 -21.60
CA LEU A 13 2.05 0.77 -20.83
C LEU A 13 2.89 1.76 -20.03
N GLU A 14 3.12 2.94 -20.62
CA GLU A 14 3.43 4.17 -19.88
C GLU A 14 2.21 4.46 -18.99
N THR A 15 2.10 3.65 -17.95
CA THR A 15 1.35 3.95 -16.76
C THR A 15 2.18 5.09 -16.17
N THR A 16 1.69 6.32 -16.24
CA THR A 16 2.21 7.40 -15.41
C THR A 16 2.34 6.83 -14.00
N ALA A 17 3.55 6.48 -13.59
CA ALA A 17 3.77 5.80 -12.34
C ALA A 17 3.39 6.79 -11.24
N GLU A 18 2.22 6.59 -10.64
CA GLU A 18 1.78 7.42 -9.53
C GLU A 18 2.83 7.33 -8.43
N GLU A 19 3.40 8.48 -8.05
CA GLU A 19 4.40 8.55 -7.00
C GLU A 19 3.72 8.37 -5.64
N ILE A 20 4.08 7.30 -4.93
CA ILE A 20 3.58 7.05 -3.58
C ILE A 20 4.46 7.82 -2.59
N LEU A 21 3.95 8.95 -2.09
CA LEU A 21 4.67 9.78 -1.12
C LEU A 21 4.63 9.19 0.30
N TYR A 22 3.49 8.59 0.66
CA TYR A 22 3.27 7.95 1.96
C TYR A 22 2.52 6.63 1.80
N SER A 23 2.88 5.63 2.61
CA SER A 23 2.09 4.41 2.76
C SER A 23 1.90 4.03 4.22
N ALA A 24 0.77 3.39 4.53
CA ALA A 24 0.48 2.90 5.87
C ALA A 24 -0.04 1.47 5.81
N GLU A 25 0.48 0.60 6.69
CA GLU A 25 0.05 -0.79 6.80
C GLU A 25 -0.25 -1.16 8.26
N VAL A 26 -1.28 -1.99 8.46
CA VAL A 26 -1.58 -2.56 9.78
C VAL A 26 -1.29 -4.04 9.76
N ARG A 27 -0.45 -4.50 10.70
CA ARG A 27 -0.14 -5.92 10.90
C ARG A 27 -0.71 -6.39 12.23
N HIS A 28 -1.11 -7.65 12.28
CA HIS A 28 -1.51 -8.32 13.51
C HIS A 28 -0.45 -9.37 13.84
N LEU A 29 0.26 -9.17 14.96
CA LEU A 29 1.35 -10.05 15.40
C LEU A 29 1.22 -10.30 16.90
N GLN A 30 1.23 -11.58 17.32
CA GLN A 30 1.21 -11.98 18.73
C GLN A 30 0.10 -11.29 19.57
N GLY A 31 -1.10 -11.15 19.01
CA GLY A 31 -2.25 -10.53 19.69
C GLY A 31 -2.21 -9.01 19.78
N LYS A 32 -1.19 -8.36 19.21
CA LYS A 32 -1.06 -6.90 19.12
C LYS A 32 -1.23 -6.45 17.67
N CYS A 33 -1.84 -5.27 17.49
CA CYS A 33 -1.87 -4.63 16.18
C CYS A 33 -0.78 -3.56 16.12
N THR A 34 -0.03 -3.53 15.03
CA THR A 34 0.99 -2.51 14.76
C THR A 34 0.64 -1.76 13.48
N LEU A 35 0.65 -0.43 13.54
CA LEU A 35 0.57 0.45 12.39
C LEU A 35 1.98 0.88 12.01
N THR A 36 2.38 0.61 10.77
CA THR A 36 3.60 1.13 10.18
C THR A 36 3.24 2.25 9.23
N ILE A 37 3.88 3.42 9.38
CA ILE A 37 3.78 4.55 8.47
C ILE A 37 5.14 4.70 7.78
N ASN A 38 5.15 4.67 6.45
CA ASN A 38 6.33 4.90 5.62
C ASN A 38 6.20 6.27 4.95
N ASP A 39 7.14 7.16 5.27
CA ASP A 39 7.38 8.42 4.58
C ASP A 39 8.46 8.17 3.53
N HIS A 40 8.05 8.07 2.26
CA HIS A 40 8.97 7.78 1.15
C HIS A 40 9.78 9.01 0.73
N LEU A 41 9.34 10.21 1.12
CA LEU A 41 10.06 11.46 0.84
C LEU A 41 11.33 11.57 1.70
N GLN A 42 11.24 11.12 2.96
CA GLN A 42 12.33 11.19 3.93
C GLN A 42 13.00 9.84 4.20
N GLY A 43 12.47 8.76 3.62
CA GLY A 43 12.90 7.38 3.92
C GLY A 43 12.68 6.99 5.38
N LYS A 44 11.64 7.57 6.03
CA LYS A 44 11.38 7.39 7.46
C LYS A 44 10.28 6.34 7.67
N VAL A 45 10.50 5.49 8.67
CA VAL A 45 9.51 4.47 9.08
C VAL A 45 9.17 4.67 10.55
N GLU A 46 7.88 4.83 10.84
CA GLU A 46 7.35 4.94 12.19
C GLU A 46 6.43 3.76 12.48
N VAL A 47 6.59 3.15 13.65
CA VAL A 47 5.82 1.97 14.07
C VAL A 47 5.12 2.24 15.39
N TYR A 48 3.81 2.03 15.40
CA TYR A 48 2.95 2.27 16.56
C TYR A 48 2.18 1.02 16.94
N VAL A 49 2.15 0.68 18.23
CA VAL A 49 1.19 -0.30 18.74
C VAL A 49 -0.17 0.38 18.83
N VAL A 50 -1.16 -0.17 18.15
CA VAL A 50 -2.51 0.41 18.07
C VAL A 50 -3.55 -0.53 18.69
N PRO A 51 -4.59 0.00 19.35
CA PRO A 51 -5.67 -0.84 19.87
C PRO A 51 -6.43 -1.55 18.75
N LYS A 52 -6.72 -2.84 18.94
CA LYS A 52 -7.54 -3.64 18.00
C LYS A 52 -8.88 -2.98 17.67
N LYS A 53 -9.52 -2.34 18.65
CA LYS A 53 -10.78 -1.60 18.47
C LYS A 53 -10.66 -0.44 17.48
N ALA A 54 -9.49 0.22 17.41
CA ALA A 54 -9.24 1.28 16.44
C ALA A 54 -9.08 0.71 15.03
N VAL A 55 -8.32 -0.39 14.89
CA VAL A 55 -8.14 -1.11 13.62
C VAL A 55 -9.47 -1.57 13.03
N GLN A 56 -10.38 -2.07 13.87
CA GLN A 56 -11.72 -2.49 13.43
C GLN A 56 -12.56 -1.35 12.82
N LYS A 57 -12.27 -0.10 13.15
CA LYS A 57 -12.97 1.06 12.59
C LYS A 57 -12.34 1.55 11.28
N LEU A 58 -11.14 1.11 10.91
CA LEU A 58 -10.46 1.55 9.69
C LEU A 58 -11.31 1.35 8.42
N PRO A 59 -11.95 0.19 8.18
CA PRO A 59 -12.76 0.01 6.98
C PRO A 59 -13.89 1.04 6.85
N PHE A 60 -14.52 1.41 7.97
CA PHE A 60 -15.55 2.44 8.00
C PHE A 60 -14.99 3.82 7.62
N TYR A 61 -13.88 4.23 8.23
CA TYR A 61 -13.27 5.53 7.93
C TYR A 61 -12.72 5.60 6.50
N LEU A 62 -12.11 4.52 6.00
CA LEU A 62 -11.64 4.44 4.62
C LEU A 62 -12.81 4.50 3.62
N SER A 63 -13.93 3.84 3.92
CA SER A 63 -15.15 3.97 3.13
C SER A 63 -15.69 5.39 3.12
N MET A 64 -15.69 6.06 4.28
CA MET A 64 -16.13 7.45 4.40
C MET A 64 -15.23 8.39 3.59
N LEU A 65 -13.91 8.22 3.65
CA LEU A 65 -12.96 9.00 2.85
C LEU A 65 -13.19 8.79 1.35
N ARG A 66 -13.37 7.54 0.93
CA ARG A 66 -13.67 7.23 -0.47
C ARG A 66 -14.92 7.93 -0.97
N SER A 67 -16.00 7.97 -0.18
CA SER A 67 -17.23 8.68 -0.54
C SER A 67 -17.11 10.21 -0.66
N LYS A 68 -15.95 10.78 -0.31
CA LYS A 68 -15.65 12.21 -0.47
C LYS A 68 -14.77 12.51 -1.69
N LEU A 69 -14.30 11.47 -2.37
CA LEU A 69 -13.51 11.57 -3.59
C LEU A 69 -14.38 11.47 -4.86
N ASP A 70 -15.67 11.15 -4.69
CA ASP A 70 -16.70 11.10 -5.74
C ASP A 70 -17.47 12.43 -5.86
#